data_AF-A0A8I1KZK5-F1
#
_entry.id   AF-A0A8I1KZK5-F1
#
_cell.length_a   1.000
_cell.length_b   1.000
_cell.length_c   1.000
_cell.angle_alpha   90.00
_cell.angle_beta   90.00
_cell.angle_gamma   90.00
#
_symmetry.space_group_name_H-M   'P 1'
#
loop_
_entity.id
_entity.type
_entity.pdbx_description
1 polymer ?
#
loop_
_entity_poly.entity_id
_entity_poly.type
_entity_poly.pdbx_seq_one_letter_code
_entity_poly.pdbx_strand_id
1 'polypeptide(L)' 'MRLNIFCRKRGCSQLIDLSQMDCLQVSQSDHRGGMVSESFYDVFISLKSGYIFDATIEDKQHDKLLELIECDQKI' A
#
# COMPACT_ATOMS: atom_id res chain seq x y z
N MET A 1 5.39 6.80 12.17
CA MET A 1 4.07 7.20 11.62
C MET A 1 3.29 5.93 11.28
N ARG A 2 1.95 5.89 11.45
CA ARG A 2 1.15 4.69 11.18
C ARG A 2 0.25 4.87 9.96
N LEU A 3 0.32 3.93 9.04
CA LEU A 3 -0.43 3.91 7.80
C LEU A 3 -1.53 2.84 7.88
N ASN A 4 -2.76 3.21 7.54
CA ASN A 4 -3.87 2.26 7.46
C ASN A 4 -4.15 1.93 6.00
N ILE A 5 -3.84 0.71 5.56
CA ILE A 5 -4.05 0.25 4.19
C ILE A 5 -5.25 -0.70 4.15
N PHE A 6 -6.20 -0.43 3.26
CA PHE A 6 -7.30 -1.36 3.00
C PHE A 6 -6.89 -2.33 1.89
N CYS A 7 -6.86 -3.63 2.20
CA CYS A 7 -6.62 -4.67 1.22
C CYS A 7 -7.95 -5.14 0.64
N ARG A 8 -8.22 -4.80 -0.63
CA ARG A 8 -9.48 -5.19 -1.29
C ARG A 8 -9.58 -6.70 -1.45
N LYS A 9 -8.48 -7.38 -1.80
CA LYS A 9 -8.41 -8.85 -1.95
C LYS A 9 -8.82 -9.60 -0.69
N ARG A 10 -8.50 -9.05 0.49
CA ARG A 10 -8.82 -9.66 1.80
C ARG A 10 -10.04 -9.04 2.46
N GLY A 11 -10.59 -7.95 1.92
CA GLY A 11 -11.72 -7.21 2.51
C GLY A 11 -11.41 -6.65 3.90
N CYS A 12 -10.14 -6.35 4.22
CA CYS A 12 -9.73 -5.93 5.55
C CYS A 12 -8.68 -4.82 5.50
N SER A 13 -8.67 -3.95 6.51
CA SER A 13 -7.61 -2.97 6.70
C SER A 13 -6.48 -3.50 7.58
N GLN A 14 -5.24 -3.16 7.24
CA GLN A 14 -4.07 -3.38 8.09
C GLN A 14 -3.40 -2.07 8.45
N LEU A 15 -3.04 -1.95 9.72
CA LEU A 15 -2.26 -0.83 10.25
C LEU A 15 -0.78 -1.20 10.21
N ILE A 16 0.01 -0.41 9.49
CA ILE A 16 1.43 -0.60 9.28
C ILE A 16 2.18 0.54 9.94
N ASP A 17 3.18 0.21 10.75
CA ASP A 17 4.10 1.20 11.30
C ASP A 17 5.24 1.45 10.31
N LEU A 18 5.29 2.66 9.75
CA LEU A 18 6.28 3.03 8.74
C LEU A 18 7.72 3.00 9.29
N SER A 19 7.91 3.19 10.60
CA SER A 19 9.25 3.07 11.22
C SER A 19 9.83 1.65 11.16
N GLN A 20 8.93 0.66 11.04
CA GLN A 20 9.26 -0.75 10.92
C GLN A 20 9.31 -1.19 9.46
N MET A 21 8.97 -0.33 8.50
CA MET A 21 9.07 -0.64 7.09
C MET A 21 10.54 -0.77 6.69
N ASP A 22 10.82 -1.78 5.90
CA ASP A 22 12.15 -2.06 5.34
C ASP A 22 12.15 -1.80 3.83
N CYS A 23 11.15 -2.34 3.11
CA CYS A 23 10.95 -2.10 1.69
C CYS A 23 9.47 -1.89 1.40
N LEU A 24 9.21 -1.03 0.41
CA LEU A 24 7.92 -0.87 -0.23
C LEU A 24 8.11 -1.02 -1.74
N GLN A 25 7.27 -1.84 -2.34
CA GLN A 25 7.12 -1.93 -3.78
C GLN A 25 5.66 -1.67 -4.13
N VAL A 26 5.46 -0.85 -5.16
CA VAL A 26 4.14 -0.54 -5.70
C VAL A 26 4.20 -0.78 -7.19
N SER A 27 3.26 -1.55 -7.71
CA SER A 27 3.08 -1.75 -9.14
C SER A 27 1.63 -1.51 -9.51
N GLN A 28 1.39 -0.88 -10.66
CA GLN A 28 0.03 -0.78 -11.19
C GLN A 28 -0.51 -2.18 -11.47
N SER A 29 -1.70 -2.48 -10.96
CA SER A 29 -2.32 -3.78 -11.10
C SER A 29 -3.14 -3.82 -12.39
N ASP A 30 -2.85 -4.80 -13.24
CA ASP A 30 -3.62 -5.09 -14.46
C ASP A 30 -4.95 -5.80 -14.17
N HIS A 31 -5.38 -5.91 -12.90
CA HIS A 31 -6.54 -6.70 -12.52
C HIS A 31 -7.83 -6.17 -13.16
N ARG A 32 -8.21 -6.82 -14.27
CA ARG A 32 -9.39 -6.54 -15.09
C ARG A 32 -10.69 -6.90 -14.36
N GLY A 33 -11.18 -5.99 -13.52
CA GLY A 33 -12.59 -5.95 -13.15
C GLY A 33 -13.36 -5.19 -14.22
N GLY A 34 -14.24 -5.86 -14.96
CA GLY A 34 -14.88 -5.37 -16.19
C GLY A 34 -15.83 -4.17 -16.08
N MET A 35 -15.68 -3.29 -15.09
CA MET A 35 -16.50 -2.10 -14.96
C MET A 35 -15.76 -1.05 -14.11
N VAL A 36 -15.72 0.18 -14.65
CA VAL A 36 -15.40 1.46 -14.00
C VAL A 36 -13.92 1.87 -14.02
N SER A 37 -13.69 3.15 -14.32
CA SER A 37 -12.43 3.85 -14.60
C SER A 37 -11.46 3.99 -13.41
N GLU A 38 -11.41 3.00 -12.52
CA GLU A 38 -10.58 3.05 -11.32
C GLU A 38 -9.28 2.27 -11.54
N SER A 39 -8.14 2.93 -11.32
CA SER A 39 -6.83 2.30 -11.31
C SER A 39 -6.60 1.58 -9.98
N PHE A 40 -5.99 0.39 -10.06
CA PHE A 40 -5.60 -0.40 -8.90
C PHE A 40 -4.09 -0.56 -8.84
N TYR A 41 -3.56 -0.75 -7.64
CA TYR A 41 -2.13 -0.90 -7.39
C TYR A 41 -1.90 -2.10 -6.48
N ASP A 42 -1.00 -2.98 -6.90
CA ASP A 42 -0.47 -4.03 -6.04
C ASP A 42 0.66 -3.43 -5.20
N VAL A 43 0.51 -3.55 -3.89
CA VAL A 43 1.40 -2.99 -2.87
C VAL A 43 1.99 -4.10 -2.06
N PHE A 44 3.32 -4.12 -2.02
CA PHE A 44 4.12 -5.06 -1.26
C PHE A 44 4.96 -4.30 -0.25
N ILE A 45 4.75 -4.59 1.02
CA ILE A 45 5.45 -3.95 2.15
C ILE A 45 6.17 -5.03 2.94
N SER A 46 7.50 -4.95 3.00
CA SER A 46 8.28 -5.73 3.95
C SER A 46 8.58 -4.89 5.20
N LEU A 47 8.50 -5.54 6.35
CA LEU A 47 8.91 -4.97 7.63
C LEU A 47 10.27 -5.53 8.04
N LYS A 48 11.01 -4.78 8.87
CA LYS A 48 12.29 -5.19 9.48
C LYS A 48 12.19 -6.47 10.30
N SER A 49 10.99 -6.81 10.77
CA SER A 49 10.70 -8.06 11.47
C SER A 49 10.66 -9.29 10.54
N GLY A 50 10.72 -9.10 9.22
CA GLY A 50 10.53 -10.14 8.22
C GLY A 50 9.05 -10.39 7.86
N TYR A 51 8.11 -9.67 8.47
CA TYR A 51 6.70 -9.73 8.06
C TYR A 51 6.51 -9.06 6.70
N ILE A 52 5.72 -9.70 5.85
CA ILE A 52 5.42 -9.24 4.51
C ILE A 52 3.91 -9.02 4.38
N PHE A 53 3.54 -7.83 3.94
CA PHE A 53 2.18 -7.47 3.59
C PHE A 53 2.06 -7.29 2.08
N ASP A 54 1.13 -8.04 1.48
CA ASP A 54 0.79 -7.99 0.06
C ASP A 54 -0.70 -7.67 -0.07
N ALA A 55 -1.01 -6.58 -0.76
CA ALA A 55 -2.37 -6.10 -0.95
C ALA A 55 -2.56 -5.35 -2.27
N THR A 56 -3.72 -5.56 -2.89
CA THR A 56 -4.21 -4.69 -3.97
C THR A 56 -5.06 -3.57 -3.37
N ILE A 57 -4.73 -2.32 -3.71
CA ILE A 57 -5.35 -1.08 -3.22
C ILE A 57 -5.87 -0.21 -4.37
N GLU A 58 -6.67 0.78 -4.04
CA GLU A 58 -7.19 1.78 -5.00
C GLU A 58 -6.23 2.96 -5.19
N ASP A 59 -6.29 3.62 -6.35
CA ASP A 59 -5.51 4.82 -6.71
C ASP A 59 -5.49 5.90 -5.61
N LYS A 60 -6.65 6.21 -5.02
CA LYS A 60 -6.75 7.20 -3.93
C LYS A 60 -5.99 6.79 -2.66
N GLN A 61 -5.77 5.50 -2.44
CA GLN A 61 -4.96 5.01 -1.33
C GLN A 61 -3.48 4.99 -1.69
N HIS A 62 -3.16 4.80 -2.97
CA HIS A 62 -1.80 4.89 -3.50
C HIS A 62 -1.23 6.30 -3.37
N ASP A 63 -1.97 7.35 -3.73
CA ASP A 63 -1.49 8.73 -3.58
C ASP A 63 -1.16 9.07 -2.13
N LYS A 64 -2.03 8.66 -1.20
CA LYS A 64 -1.80 8.84 0.24
C LYS A 64 -0.58 8.07 0.74
N LEU A 65 -0.33 6.88 0.19
CA LEU A 65 0.84 6.07 0.51
C LEU A 65 2.11 6.83 0.10
N LEU A 66 2.16 7.37 -1.13
CA LEU A 66 3.29 8.15 -1.63
C LEU A 66 3.55 9.41 -0.81
N GLU A 67 2.52 10.21 -0.53
CA GLU A 67 2.65 11.42 0.30
C GLU A 67 3.25 11.12 1.67
N LEU A 68 2.80 10.03 2.31
CA LEU A 68 3.29 9.63 3.64
C LEU A 68 4.75 9.19 3.60
N ILE A 69 5.22 8.56 2.52
CA ILE A 69 6.63 8.16 2.40
C ILE A 69 7.52 9.36 2.13
N GLU A 70 7.09 10.28 1.26
CA GLU A 70 7.83 11.52 0.99
C GLU A 70 7.95 12.39 2.24
N CYS A 71 6.93 12.42 3.10
CA CYS A 71 6.98 13.08 4.39
C CYS A 71 7.96 12.42 5.36
N ASP A 72 8.05 11.08 5.38
CA ASP A 72 8.95 10.34 6.27
C ASP A 72 10.42 10.51 5.86
N GLN A 73 10.72 10.61 4.55
CA GLN A 73 12.08 10.81 4.03
C GLN A 73 12.65 12.22 4.23
N LYS A 74 11.85 13.20 4.67
CA LYS A 74 12.28 14.60 4.88
C LYS A 74 12.77 14.91 6.30
N ILE A 75 12.99 13.90 7.15
CA ILE A 75 13.47 14.03 8.54
C ILE A 75 14.78 13.27 8.70
#